data_AF-A0A3R7CNR9-F1
#
_entry.id   AF-A0A3R7CNR9-F1
#
_cell.length_a   1.000
_cell.length_b   1.000
_cell.length_c   1.000
_cell.angle_alpha   90.00
_cell.angle_beta   90.00
_cell.angle_gamma   90.00
#
_symmetry.space_group_name_H-M   'P 1'
#
loop_
_entity.id
_entity.type
_entity.pdbx_description
1 polymer ?
#
loop_
_entity_poly.entity_id
_entity_poly.type
_entity_poly.pdbx_seq_one_letter_code
_entity_poly.pdbx_strand_id
1 'polypeptide(L)'
;MKIVLLILASLAFAFFILCPRMVGMSVVIADVKGLNPYMVVFIGAVLAIPLFGLMFFVLKNFGVEWALGLAVLTDVLAALLVGIFGWKSTYQIIVIATFLWVGIVVAEITSKILFPS
;
A
#
# COMPACT_ATOMS: atom_id res chain seq x y z
N MET A 1 9.90 -21.09 -21.27
CA MET A 1 10.34 -19.69 -21.07
C MET A 1 9.31 -18.79 -20.39
N LYS A 2 8.03 -18.78 -20.79
CA LYS A 2 6.99 -17.92 -20.19
C LYS A 2 6.74 -18.16 -18.69
N ILE A 3 6.75 -19.42 -18.22
CA ILE A 3 6.53 -19.76 -16.79
C ILE A 3 7.66 -19.22 -15.90
N VAL A 4 8.92 -19.37 -16.32
CA VAL A 4 10.07 -18.86 -15.57
C VAL A 4 10.02 -17.33 -15.45
N LEU A 5 9.68 -16.65 -16.55
CA LEU A 5 9.45 -15.20 -16.57
C LEU A 5 8.31 -14.78 -15.63
N LEU A 6 7.22 -15.56 -15.58
CA LEU A 6 6.07 -15.28 -14.71
C LEU A 6 6.47 -15.41 -13.23
N ILE A 7 7.22 -16.45 -12.87
CA ILE A 7 7.74 -16.64 -11.51
C ILE A 7 8.67 -15.48 -11.12
N LEU A 8 9.57 -15.07 -12.01
CA LEU A 8 10.47 -13.94 -11.76
C LEU A 8 9.72 -12.62 -11.56
N ALA A 9 8.71 -12.36 -12.40
CA ALA A 9 7.87 -11.17 -12.28
C ALA A 9 7.05 -11.18 -10.97
N SER A 10 6.47 -12.32 -10.60
CA SER A 10 5.76 -12.47 -9.33
C SER A 10 6.68 -12.29 -8.11
N LEU A 11 7.91 -12.79 -8.18
CA LEU A 11 8.90 -12.61 -7.13
C LEU A 11 9.31 -11.13 -6.98
N ALA A 12 9.54 -10.44 -8.10
CA ALA A 12 9.84 -9.01 -8.09
C ALA A 12 8.67 -8.20 -7.51
N PHE A 13 7.44 -8.53 -7.90
CA PHE A 13 6.24 -7.90 -7.35
C PHE A 13 6.12 -8.10 -5.83
N ALA A 14 6.46 -9.30 -5.32
CA ALA A 14 6.48 -9.56 -3.89
C ALA A 14 7.47 -8.65 -3.13
N PHE A 15 8.63 -8.33 -3.72
CA PHE A 15 9.56 -7.37 -3.13
C PHE A 15 9.03 -5.94 -3.13
N PHE A 16 8.22 -5.54 -4.10
CA PHE A 16 7.60 -4.21 -4.12
C PHE A 16 6.48 -4.04 -3.07
N ILE A 17 5.86 -5.13 -2.61
CA ILE A 17 4.81 -5.09 -1.58
C ILE A 17 5.38 -4.79 -0.18
N LEU A 18 6.66 -5.13 0.06
CA LEU A 18 7.34 -4.87 1.32
C LEU A 18 7.49 -3.36 1.56
N CYS A 19 6.55 -2.79 2.31
CA CYS A 19 6.59 -1.41 2.73
C CYS A 19 6.77 -1.33 4.26
N PRO A 20 7.74 -0.52 4.77
CA PRO A 20 7.99 -0.40 6.21
C PRO A 20 6.76 0.11 6.98
N ARG A 21 5.88 0.84 6.30
CA ARG A 21 4.61 1.34 6.87
C ARG A 21 3.67 0.21 7.30
N MET A 22 3.44 -0.80 6.45
CA MET A 22 2.48 -1.87 6.75
C MET A 22 2.94 -2.67 7.97
N VAL A 23 4.24 -2.96 8.05
CA VAL A 23 4.86 -3.64 9.18
C VAL A 23 4.76 -2.77 10.44
N GLY A 24 5.08 -1.47 10.35
CA GLY A 24 4.93 -0.54 11.48
C GLY A 24 3.50 -0.49 12.05
N MET A 25 2.49 -0.46 11.18
CA MET A 25 1.09 -0.47 11.61
C MET A 25 0.68 -1.80 12.24
N SER A 26 1.19 -2.95 11.76
CA SER A 26 0.89 -4.25 12.37
C SER A 26 1.36 -4.35 13.82
N VAL A 27 2.50 -3.72 14.17
CA VAL A 27 2.99 -3.67 15.55
C VAL A 27 2.06 -2.83 16.41
N VAL A 28 1.65 -1.65 15.94
CA VAL A 28 0.71 -0.79 16.67
C VAL A 28 -0.64 -1.48 16.87
N ILE A 29 -1.17 -2.14 15.84
CA ILE A 29 -2.44 -2.88 15.91
C ILE A 29 -2.33 -4.04 16.91
N ALA A 30 -1.21 -4.76 16.87
CA ALA A 30 -0.93 -5.87 17.76
C ALA A 30 -0.80 -5.40 19.22
N ASP A 31 -0.11 -4.30 19.48
CA ASP A 31 0.05 -3.72 20.81
C ASP A 31 -1.29 -3.24 21.40
N VAL A 32 -2.12 -2.56 20.59
CA VAL A 32 -3.43 -2.08 21.03
C VAL A 32 -4.39 -3.22 21.37
N LYS A 33 -4.29 -4.37 20.67
CA LYS A 33 -5.18 -5.52 20.86
C LYS A 33 -4.56 -6.69 21.64
N GLY A 34 -3.31 -6.56 22.12
CA GLY A 34 -2.59 -7.64 22.78
C GLY A 34 -2.39 -8.89 21.92
N LEU A 35 -2.30 -8.71 20.60
CA LEU A 35 -2.16 -9.82 19.63
C LEU A 35 -0.70 -10.04 19.26
N ASN A 36 -0.38 -11.21 18.67
CA ASN A 36 0.94 -11.46 18.12
C ASN A 36 1.11 -10.71 16.77
N PRO A 37 2.08 -9.79 16.63
CA PRO A 37 2.30 -9.02 15.40
C PRO A 37 2.52 -9.90 14.16
N TYR A 38 3.21 -11.03 14.32
CA TYR A 38 3.49 -11.93 13.19
C TYR A 38 2.21 -12.55 12.62
N MET A 39 1.24 -12.90 13.47
CA MET A 39 -0.06 -13.41 13.01
C MET A 39 -0.88 -12.33 12.30
N VAL A 40 -0.85 -11.09 12.82
CA VAL A 40 -1.55 -9.96 12.20
C VAL A 40 -1.01 -9.69 10.79
N VAL A 41 0.31 -9.75 10.61
CA VAL A 41 0.94 -9.60 9.29
C VAL A 41 0.56 -10.74 8.36
N PHE A 42 0.66 -12.00 8.79
CA PHE A 42 0.37 -13.14 7.92
C PHE A 42 -1.08 -13.18 7.47
N ILE A 43 -2.02 -13.06 8.42
CA ILE A 43 -3.46 -13.10 8.12
C ILE A 43 -3.84 -11.86 7.31
N GLY A 44 -3.32 -10.68 7.67
CA GLY A 44 -3.53 -9.43 6.94
C GLY A 44 -3.02 -9.50 5.50
N ALA A 45 -1.85 -10.11 5.26
CA ALA A 45 -1.30 -10.29 3.93
C ALA A 45 -2.18 -11.19 3.05
N VAL A 46 -2.70 -12.29 3.60
CA VAL A 46 -3.64 -13.17 2.88
C VAL A 46 -4.93 -12.42 2.52
N LEU A 47 -5.48 -11.63 3.44
CA LEU A 47 -6.64 -10.78 3.20
C LEU A 47 -6.36 -9.63 2.22
N ALA A 48 -5.11 -9.19 2.08
CA ALA A 48 -4.70 -8.12 1.16
C ALA A 48 -4.59 -8.59 -0.30
N ILE A 49 -4.42 -9.89 -0.57
CA ILE A 49 -4.34 -10.46 -1.93
C ILE A 49 -5.52 -9.99 -2.82
N PRO A 50 -6.80 -10.12 -2.43
CA PRO A 50 -7.91 -9.64 -3.25
C PRO A 50 -7.91 -8.11 -3.42
N LEU A 51 -7.44 -7.35 -2.41
CA LEU A 51 -7.33 -5.90 -2.50
C LEU A 51 -6.27 -5.46 -3.52
N PHE A 52 -5.14 -6.17 -3.63
CA PHE A 52 -4.16 -5.91 -4.68
C PHE A 52 -4.75 -6.13 -6.07
N GLY A 53 -5.56 -7.17 -6.25
CA GLY A 53 -6.32 -7.39 -7.49
C GLY A 53 -7.27 -6.25 -7.80
N LEU A 54 -7.98 -5.73 -6.78
CA LEU A 54 -8.87 -4.59 -6.91
C LEU A 54 -8.11 -3.30 -7.27
N MET A 55 -6.99 -3.01 -6.59
CA MET A 55 -6.14 -1.86 -6.93
C MET A 55 -5.60 -1.94 -8.35
N PHE A 56 -5.15 -3.12 -8.80
CA PHE A 56 -4.71 -3.32 -10.17
C PHE A 56 -5.84 -3.07 -11.17
N PHE A 57 -7.05 -3.54 -10.88
CA PHE A 57 -8.22 -3.29 -11.71
C PHE A 57 -8.57 -1.81 -11.79
N VAL A 58 -8.55 -1.08 -10.67
CA VAL A 58 -8.83 0.37 -10.64
C VAL A 58 -7.73 1.13 -11.38
N LEU A 59 -6.47 0.81 -11.13
CA LEU A 59 -5.34 1.44 -11.80
C LEU A 59 -5.41 1.27 -13.32
N LYS A 60 -5.77 0.08 -13.79
CA LYS A 60 -5.87 -0.21 -15.23
C LYS A 60 -7.04 0.52 -15.91
N ASN A 61 -8.19 0.64 -15.25
CA ASN A 61 -9.41 1.18 -15.86
C ASN A 61 -9.60 2.69 -15.64
N PHE A 62 -9.17 3.21 -14.49
CA PHE A 62 -9.42 4.58 -14.06
C PHE A 62 -8.14 5.40 -13.88
N GLY A 63 -6.96 4.78 -13.93
CA GLY A 63 -5.67 5.45 -13.81
C GLY A 63 -5.20 5.67 -12.37
N VAL A 64 -4.09 6.39 -12.25
CA VAL A 64 -3.31 6.51 -10.99
C VAL A 64 -4.07 7.29 -9.92
N GLU A 65 -4.80 8.35 -10.28
CA GLU A 65 -5.51 9.21 -9.33
C GLU A 65 -6.59 8.44 -8.56
N TRP A 66 -7.36 7.61 -9.25
CA TRP A 66 -8.42 6.80 -8.64
C TRP A 66 -7.86 5.66 -7.78
N ALA A 67 -6.74 5.06 -8.20
CA ALA A 67 -6.05 4.06 -7.40
C ALA A 67 -5.56 4.66 -6.07
N LEU A 68 -5.03 5.89 -6.11
CA LEU A 68 -4.58 6.59 -4.92
C LEU A 68 -5.75 7.01 -4.02
N GLY A 69 -6.85 7.51 -4.59
CA GLY A 69 -8.07 7.80 -3.84
C GLY A 69 -8.62 6.57 -3.12
N LEU A 70 -8.64 5.42 -3.80
CA LEU A 70 -9.07 4.16 -3.20
C LEU A 70 -8.12 3.69 -2.08
N ALA A 71 -6.80 3.85 -2.26
CA ALA A 71 -5.82 3.53 -1.23
C ALA A 71 -6.02 4.36 0.05
N VAL A 72 -6.24 5.68 -0.09
CA VAL A 72 -6.53 6.57 1.04
C VAL A 72 -7.85 6.17 1.71
N LEU A 73 -8.87 5.82 0.94
CA LEU A 73 -10.15 5.37 1.49
C LEU A 73 -10.01 4.08 2.29
N THR A 74 -9.24 3.10 1.80
CA THR A 74 -8.97 1.86 2.53
C THR A 74 -8.14 2.09 3.80
N ASP A 75 -7.22 3.05 3.79
CA ASP A 75 -6.44 3.42 4.99
C ASP A 75 -7.32 4.04 6.08
N VAL A 76 -8.25 4.93 5.70
CA VAL A 76 -9.23 5.51 6.64
C VAL A 76 -10.16 4.43 7.18
N LEU A 77 -10.62 3.51 6.34
CA LEU A 77 -11.45 2.38 6.74
C LEU A 77 -10.71 1.48 7.74
N ALA A 78 -9.42 1.20 7.48
CA ALA A 78 -8.57 0.44 8.39
C ALA A 78 -8.39 1.15 9.73
N ALA A 79 -8.10 2.45 9.73
CA ALA A 79 -8.01 3.24 10.97
C ALA A 79 -9.31 3.18 11.79
N LEU A 80 -10.46 3.22 11.11
CA LEU A 80 -11.79 3.10 11.72
C LEU A 80 -12.03 1.71 12.32
N LEU A 81 -11.66 0.63 11.63
CA LEU A 81 -11.80 -0.76 12.10
C LEU A 81 -10.89 -1.09 13.30
N VAL A 82 -9.70 -0.50 13.36
CA VAL A 82 -8.80 -0.70 14.51
C VAL A 82 -9.26 0.14 15.71
N GLY A 83 -10.14 1.13 15.51
CA GLY A 83 -10.63 2.00 16.58
C GLY A 83 -9.60 3.02 17.07
N ILE A 84 -8.50 3.20 16.32
CA ILE A 84 -7.42 4.14 16.63
C ILE A 84 -7.69 5.45 15.90
N PHE A 85 -8.83 6.09 16.17
CA PHE A 85 -8.99 7.51 15.84
C PHE A 85 -8.26 8.37 16.88
N GLY A 86 -6.93 8.22 16.90
CA GLY A 86 -6.05 9.19 17.55
C GLY A 86 -5.66 10.26 16.55
N TRP A 87 -5.69 11.53 16.95
CA TRP A 87 -5.20 12.67 16.14
C TRP A 87 -3.81 12.41 15.52
N LYS A 88 -2.95 11.65 16.21
CA LYS A 88 -1.63 11.24 15.74
C LYS A 88 -1.67 10.30 14.52
N SER A 89 -2.60 9.33 14.49
CA SER A 89 -2.73 8.36 13.40
C SER A 89 -3.25 9.04 12.13
N THR A 90 -4.29 9.88 12.28
CA THR A 90 -4.83 10.67 11.17
C THR A 90 -3.78 11.60 10.56
N TYR A 91 -2.98 12.27 11.39
CA TYR A 91 -1.90 13.11 10.91
C TYR A 91 -0.84 12.32 10.12
N GLN A 92 -0.44 11.15 10.61
CA GLN A 92 0.50 10.28 9.88
C GLN A 92 -0.07 9.82 8.52
N ILE A 93 -1.36 9.46 8.46
CA ILE A 93 -2.01 9.06 7.21
C ILE A 93 -1.99 10.20 6.19
N ILE A 94 -2.33 11.42 6.62
CA ILE A 94 -2.32 12.61 5.75
C ILE A 94 -0.89 12.88 5.22
N VAL A 95 0.11 12.91 6.11
CA VAL A 95 1.50 13.18 5.72
C VAL A 95 2.01 12.14 4.72
N ILE A 96 1.74 10.85 4.97
CA ILE A 96 2.17 9.77 4.07
C ILE A 96 1.44 9.85 2.72
N ALA A 97 0.14 10.12 2.71
CA ALA A 97 -0.63 10.29 1.48
C ALA A 97 -0.10 11.45 0.63
N THR A 98 0.20 12.60 1.26
CA THR A 98 0.84 13.74 0.58
C THR A 98 2.22 13.38 0.05
N PHE A 99 3.04 12.69 0.85
CA PHE A 99 4.39 12.31 0.43
C PHE A 99 4.36 11.33 -0.75
N LEU A 100 3.42 10.37 -0.75
CA LEU A 100 3.21 9.45 -1.87
C LEU A 100 2.73 10.19 -3.11
N TRP A 101 1.76 11.11 -2.98
CA TRP A 101 1.30 11.94 -4.11
C TRP A 101 2.46 12.70 -4.75
N VAL A 102 3.24 13.41 -3.93
CA VAL A 102 4.40 14.17 -4.40
C VAL A 102 5.43 13.24 -5.03
N GLY A 103 5.75 12.12 -4.38
CA GLY A 103 6.71 11.14 -4.90
C GLY A 103 6.31 10.58 -6.27
N ILE A 104 5.04 10.25 -6.47
CA ILE A 104 4.51 9.75 -7.74
C ILE A 104 4.64 10.83 -8.83
N VAL A 105 4.20 12.06 -8.54
CA VAL A 105 4.28 13.17 -9.48
C VAL A 105 5.74 13.48 -9.86
N VAL A 106 6.63 13.54 -8.87
CA VAL A 106 8.06 13.77 -9.10
C VAL A 106 8.67 12.63 -9.91
N ALA A 107 8.32 11.37 -9.63
CA ALA A 107 8.82 10.22 -10.38
C ALA A 107 8.36 10.24 -11.84
N GLU A 108 7.10 10.60 -12.12
CA GLU A 108 6.59 10.74 -13.49
C GLU A 108 7.30 11.88 -14.25
N ILE A 109 7.45 13.04 -13.62
CA ILE A 109 8.13 14.19 -14.21
C ILE A 109 9.59 13.86 -14.50
N THR A 110 10.30 13.29 -13.51
CA THR A 110 11.71 12.94 -13.65
C THR A 110 11.93 11.87 -14.72
N SER A 111 11.04 10.86 -14.79
CA SER A 111 11.12 9.83 -15.81
C SER A 111 10.94 10.40 -17.22
N LYS A 112 10.00 11.34 -17.41
CA LYS A 112 9.78 12.02 -18.69
C LYS A 112 10.95 12.91 -19.12
N ILE A 113 11.63 13.55 -18.17
CA ILE A 113 12.78 14.43 -18.44
C ILE A 113 14.05 13.62 -18.73
N LEU A 114 14.31 12.55 -17.96
CA LEU A 114 15.54 11.77 -18.04
C LEU A 114 15.51 10.69 -19.13
N PHE A 115 14.33 10.14 -19.42
CA PHE A 115 14.10 9.19 -20.51
C PHE A 115 13.01 9.74 -21.45
N PRO A 116 13.31 10.79 -22.25
CA PRO A 116 12.38 11.30 -23.24
C PRO A 116 12.29 10.29 -24.40
N SER A 117 11.32 9.38 -24.33
CA SER A 117 10.92 8.50 -25.43
C SER A 117 9.56 8.92 -25.97
#